data_AF-A0A224YHK6-F1
#
_entry.id   AF-A0A224YHK6-F1
#
_cell.length_a   1.000
_cell.length_b   1.000
_cell.length_c   1.000
_cell.angle_alpha   90.00
_cell.angle_beta   90.00
_cell.angle_gamma   90.00
#
_symmetry.space_group_name_H-M   'P 1'
#
loop_
_entity.id
_entity.type
_entity.pdbx_description
1 polymer ?
#
loop_
_entity_poly.entity_id
_entity_poly.type
_entity_poly.pdbx_seq_one_letter_code
_entity_poly.pdbx_strand_id
1 'polypeptide(L)'
;MVNTLALCSAVAFLVVGACAAPTDESSAPAQGPGGIARLFEQMEQRCFQEAELTPEEITTVVDVRRRATDEVGSQNVNRQLDFLDYIDRYASTPEIAQGIRSKWNAFTVCVGREAAKLVPRP
;
A
#
# COMPACT_ATOMS: atom_id res chain seq x y z
N MET A 1 37.39 -1.68 -32.21
CA MET A 1 36.95 -2.65 -33.24
C MET A 1 36.93 -4.02 -32.60
N VAL A 2 35.79 -4.70 -32.71
CA VAL A 2 35.57 -6.13 -33.03
C VAL A 2 34.25 -6.53 -32.36
N ASN A 3 33.30 -6.83 -33.24
CA ASN A 3 31.97 -7.34 -33.03
C ASN A 3 32.06 -8.87 -33.15
N THR A 4 31.52 -9.63 -32.21
CA THR A 4 31.36 -11.09 -32.39
C THR A 4 30.11 -11.60 -31.67
N LEU A 5 29.08 -11.85 -32.48
CA LEU A 5 27.95 -12.73 -32.19
C LEU A 5 28.43 -14.18 -32.17
N ALA A 6 27.97 -14.96 -31.19
CA ALA A 6 27.92 -16.42 -31.28
C ALA A 6 26.69 -16.93 -30.53
N LEU A 7 25.61 -17.16 -31.26
CA LEU A 7 24.50 -18.02 -30.85
C LEU A 7 24.98 -19.47 -30.91
N CYS A 8 24.83 -20.23 -29.82
CA CYS A 8 24.81 -21.69 -29.84
C CYS A 8 24.15 -22.21 -28.56
N SER A 9 22.91 -22.69 -28.67
CA SER A 9 22.48 -24.02 -28.20
C SER A 9 20.95 -24.08 -28.18
N ALA A 10 20.41 -24.71 -29.22
CA ALA A 10 19.06 -25.23 -29.20
C ALA A 10 19.03 -26.46 -28.27
N VAL A 11 18.14 -26.46 -27.29
CA VAL A 11 17.71 -27.69 -26.63
C VAL A 11 16.21 -27.77 -26.80
N ALA A 12 15.79 -28.56 -27.79
CA ALA A 12 14.45 -29.08 -27.89
C ALA A 12 14.53 -30.55 -27.48
N PHE A 13 13.93 -30.92 -26.34
CA PHE A 13 13.41 -32.27 -26.16
C PHE A 13 12.14 -32.24 -25.32
N LEU A 14 11.10 -32.78 -25.96
CA LEU A 14 9.74 -33.03 -25.53
C LEU A 14 9.63 -33.73 -24.17
N VAL A 15 8.76 -33.21 -23.30
CA VAL A 15 7.99 -34.05 -22.38
C VAL A 15 6.52 -33.76 -22.62
N VAL A 16 5.89 -34.66 -23.36
CA VAL A 16 4.43 -34.80 -23.41
C VAL A 16 4.02 -35.42 -22.07
N GLY A 17 3.65 -34.57 -21.13
CA GLY A 17 2.91 -34.95 -19.93
C GLY A 17 1.55 -34.26 -20.03
N ALA A 18 0.53 -35.00 -20.45
CA ALA A 18 -0.84 -34.52 -20.52
C ALA A 18 -1.33 -34.05 -19.14
N CYS A 19 -1.23 -32.76 -18.87
CA CYS A 19 -2.05 -32.12 -17.85
C CYS A 19 -3.37 -31.73 -18.51
N ALA A 20 -4.38 -32.57 -18.32
CA ALA A 20 -5.75 -32.15 -18.54
C ALA A 20 -6.05 -30.95 -17.62
N ALA A 21 -6.51 -29.85 -18.22
CA ALA A 21 -7.12 -28.71 -17.55
C ALA A 21 -8.48 -29.10 -16.94
N PRO A 22 -9.24 -28.17 -16.36
CA PRO A 22 -8.94 -27.18 -15.32
C PRO A 22 -9.81 -27.46 -14.08
N THR A 23 -9.32 -27.22 -12.87
CA THR A 23 -10.20 -26.97 -11.73
C THR A 23 -10.01 -25.54 -11.31
N ASP A 24 -11.04 -24.77 -11.66
CA ASP A 24 -11.43 -23.52 -11.05
C ASP A 24 -11.36 -23.62 -9.52
N GLU A 25 -11.38 -22.44 -8.91
CA GLU A 25 -11.51 -22.14 -7.49
C GLU A 25 -10.23 -21.93 -6.67
N SER A 26 -10.21 -20.72 -6.12
CA SER A 26 -9.31 -20.21 -5.09
C SER A 26 -7.95 -19.71 -5.58
N SER A 27 -8.01 -18.65 -6.41
CA SER A 27 -6.99 -17.59 -6.33
C SER A 27 -7.15 -16.81 -5.03
N ALA A 28 -7.03 -17.48 -3.87
CA ALA A 28 -6.71 -16.75 -2.65
C ALA A 28 -5.29 -16.20 -2.85
N PRO A 29 -5.09 -14.87 -2.85
CA PRO A 29 -3.75 -14.33 -2.93
C PRO A 29 -2.96 -14.94 -1.77
N ALA A 30 -1.83 -15.57 -2.09
CA ALA A 30 -0.96 -16.18 -1.10
C ALA A 30 -0.73 -15.16 0.03
N GLN A 31 -1.28 -15.44 1.20
CA GLN A 31 -1.27 -14.56 2.37
C GLN A 31 0.12 -14.58 3.04
N GLY A 32 1.16 -14.32 2.26
CA GLY A 32 2.48 -14.03 2.79
C GLY A 32 2.49 -12.63 3.43
N PRO A 33 3.47 -12.33 4.31
CA PRO A 33 3.61 -11.02 4.94
C PRO A 33 3.58 -9.84 3.95
N GLY A 34 4.15 -10.03 2.76
CA GLY A 34 4.11 -9.03 1.67
C GLY A 34 2.75 -8.88 0.99
N GLY A 35 1.89 -9.90 1.01
CA GLY A 35 0.55 -9.85 0.44
C GLY A 35 -0.40 -8.97 1.25
N ILE A 36 -0.28 -9.03 2.58
CA ILE A 36 -1.08 -8.21 3.50
C ILE A 36 -0.63 -6.74 3.43
N ALA A 37 0.68 -6.46 3.44
CA ALA A 37 1.19 -5.09 3.31
C ALA A 37 0.71 -4.41 2.02
N ARG A 38 0.81 -5.11 0.89
CA ARG A 38 0.34 -4.62 -0.41
C ARG A 38 -1.17 -4.34 -0.42
N LEU A 39 -1.95 -5.14 0.31
CA LEU A 39 -3.39 -4.96 0.42
C LEU A 39 -3.74 -3.70 1.23
N PHE A 40 -3.00 -3.42 2.30
CA PHE A 40 -3.12 -2.15 3.03
C PHE A 40 -2.72 -0.95 2.17
N GLU A 41 -1.62 -1.03 1.42
CA GLU A 41 -1.20 0.04 0.50
C GLU A 41 -2.27 0.36 -0.57
N GLN A 42 -2.87 -0.68 -1.16
CA GLN A 42 -3.96 -0.50 -2.13
C GLN A 42 -5.20 0.16 -1.51
N MET A 43 -5.55 -0.25 -0.29
CA MET A 43 -6.64 0.35 0.47
C MET A 43 -6.37 1.84 0.74
N GLU A 44 -5.17 2.18 1.24
CA GLU A 44 -4.81 3.57 1.54
C GLU A 44 -4.81 4.43 0.28
N GLN A 45 -4.25 3.93 -0.83
CA GLN A 45 -4.25 4.67 -2.09
C GLN A 45 -5.66 5.00 -2.58
N ARG A 46 -6.60 4.05 -2.47
CA ARG A 46 -8.01 4.29 -2.77
C ARG A 46 -8.59 5.37 -1.86
N CYS A 47 -8.31 5.30 -0.57
CA CYS A 47 -8.87 6.25 0.39
C CYS A 47 -8.28 7.65 0.29
N PHE A 48 -7.01 7.78 -0.15
CA PHE A 48 -6.46 9.08 -0.51
C PHE A 48 -7.20 9.72 -1.69
N GLN A 49 -7.52 8.92 -2.71
CA GLN A 49 -8.26 9.40 -3.88
C GLN A 49 -9.70 9.79 -3.52
N GLU A 50 -10.41 8.96 -2.75
CA GLU A 50 -11.79 9.25 -2.35
C GLU A 50 -11.90 10.48 -1.44
N ALA A 51 -10.90 10.70 -0.58
CA ALA A 51 -10.83 11.89 0.24
C ALA A 51 -10.28 13.12 -0.50
N GLU A 52 -9.95 12.98 -1.79
CA GLU A 52 -9.44 14.04 -2.67
C GLU A 52 -8.14 14.69 -2.16
N LEU A 53 -7.25 13.91 -1.53
CA LEU A 53 -5.94 14.43 -1.13
C LEU A 53 -5.08 14.71 -2.36
N THR A 54 -4.38 15.85 -2.35
CA THR A 54 -3.40 16.16 -3.39
C THR A 54 -2.15 15.28 -3.25
N PRO A 55 -1.31 15.14 -4.31
CA PRO A 55 -0.05 14.41 -4.21
C PRO A 55 0.84 14.90 -3.06
N GLU A 56 0.93 16.21 -2.85
CA GLU A 56 1.74 16.83 -1.79
C GLU A 56 1.18 16.51 -0.39
N GLU A 57 -0.15 16.52 -0.24
CA GLU A 57 -0.81 16.13 1.01
C GLU A 57 -0.58 14.65 1.31
N ILE A 58 -0.65 13.77 0.30
CA ILE A 58 -0.37 12.32 0.45
C ILE A 58 1.08 12.10 0.88
N THR A 59 2.04 12.72 0.19
CA THR A 59 3.46 12.63 0.56
C THR A 59 3.68 13.09 2.00
N THR A 60 3.05 14.19 2.40
CA THR A 60 3.14 14.70 3.78
C THR A 60 2.59 13.70 4.79
N VAL A 61 1.42 13.09 4.54
CA VAL A 61 0.85 12.07 5.44
C VAL A 61 1.79 10.87 5.59
N VAL A 62 2.35 10.37 4.48
CA VAL A 62 3.26 9.22 4.49
C VAL A 62 4.56 9.55 5.23
N ASP A 63 5.16 10.70 4.98
CA ASP A 63 6.41 11.12 5.60
C ASP A 63 6.24 11.37 7.11
N VAL A 64 5.15 12.02 7.51
CA VAL A 64 4.84 12.26 8.93
C VAL A 64 4.57 10.95 9.64
N ARG A 65 3.87 9.99 9.02
CA ARG A 65 3.66 8.66 9.61
C ARG A 65 4.97 7.89 9.76
N ARG A 66 5.83 7.93 8.76
CA ARG A 66 7.16 7.31 8.83
C ARG A 66 7.96 7.91 9.98
N ARG A 67 8.02 9.23 10.07
CA ARG A 67 8.68 9.95 11.16
C ARG A 67 8.10 9.56 12.53
N ALA A 68 6.78 9.58 12.68
CA ALA A 68 6.14 9.18 13.93
C ALA A 68 6.48 7.72 14.30
N THR A 69 6.53 6.83 13.31
CA THR A 69 6.94 5.43 13.51
C THR A 69 8.39 5.32 13.95
N ASP A 70 9.29 6.12 13.35
CA ASP A 70 10.70 6.15 13.72
C ASP A 70 10.91 6.74 15.13
N GLU A 71 10.09 7.72 15.54
CA GLU A 71 10.20 8.40 16.84
C GLU A 71 9.61 7.59 18.00
N VAL A 72 8.42 6.98 17.84
CA VAL A 72 7.72 6.29 18.96
C VAL A 72 7.55 4.79 18.74
N GLY A 73 7.84 4.27 17.55
CA GLY A 73 7.59 2.88 17.18
C GLY A 73 6.15 2.66 16.70
N SER A 74 5.97 1.75 15.74
CA SER A 74 4.68 1.49 15.07
C SER A 74 3.53 1.12 16.02
N GLN A 75 3.84 0.44 17.13
CA GLN A 75 2.84 0.06 18.14
C GLN A 75 2.33 1.23 18.99
N ASN A 76 3.03 2.37 18.97
CA ASN A 76 2.76 3.51 19.83
C ASN A 76 2.25 4.74 19.09
N VAL A 77 2.36 4.80 17.75
CA VAL A 77 1.93 5.98 16.96
C VAL A 77 0.50 6.39 17.31
N ASN A 78 -0.45 5.46 17.27
CA ASN A 78 -1.86 5.75 17.58
C ASN A 78 -2.18 5.82 19.08
N ARG A 79 -1.21 5.59 19.97
CA ARG A 79 -1.39 5.60 21.44
C ARG A 79 -0.79 6.82 22.10
N GLN A 80 0.33 7.31 21.56
CA GLN A 80 1.14 8.35 22.17
C GLN A 80 1.03 9.69 21.44
N LEU A 81 0.55 9.69 20.19
CA LEU A 81 0.48 10.88 19.35
C LEU A 81 -0.95 11.11 18.87
N ASP A 82 -1.37 12.38 18.88
CA ASP A 82 -2.41 12.83 17.97
C ASP A 82 -1.76 13.05 16.60
N PHE A 83 -2.15 12.23 15.63
CA PHE A 83 -1.57 12.27 14.29
C PHE A 83 -1.79 13.64 13.62
N LEU A 84 -2.91 14.31 13.86
CA LEU A 84 -3.20 15.61 13.24
C LEU A 84 -2.36 16.73 13.87
N ASP A 85 -2.05 16.65 15.15
CA ASP A 85 -1.09 17.58 15.77
C ASP A 85 0.34 17.37 15.23
N TYR A 86 0.68 16.13 14.86
CA TYR A 86 1.94 15.81 14.20
C TYR A 86 2.01 16.35 12.77
N ILE A 87 0.90 16.26 12.03
CA ILE A 87 0.78 16.87 10.70
C ILE A 87 1.01 18.38 10.81
N ASP A 88 0.38 19.07 11.75
CA ASP A 88 0.57 20.52 11.92
C ASP A 88 2.01 20.92 12.22
N ARG A 89 2.72 20.09 12.98
CA ARG A 89 4.11 20.36 13.34
C ARG A 89 5.07 20.17 12.17
N TYR A 90 4.79 19.23 11.27
CA TYR A 90 5.77 18.74 10.31
C TYR A 90 5.37 18.92 8.84
N ALA A 91 4.15 19.37 8.54
CA ALA A 91 3.80 19.81 7.20
C ALA A 91 4.70 20.98 6.76
N SER A 92 5.05 21.02 5.48
CA SER A 92 5.95 22.06 4.95
C SER A 92 5.30 23.44 4.92
N THR A 93 3.97 23.52 4.87
CA THR A 93 3.22 24.77 5.00
C THR A 93 1.92 24.58 5.79
N PRO A 94 1.37 25.66 6.40
CA PRO A 94 0.07 25.63 7.05
C PRO A 94 -1.09 25.22 6.13
N GLU A 95 -1.02 25.57 4.84
CA GLU A 95 -2.04 25.24 3.84
C GLU A 95 -2.12 23.73 3.61
N ILE A 96 -0.98 23.04 3.58
CA ILE A 96 -0.94 21.56 3.46
C ILE A 96 -1.53 20.93 4.73
N ALA A 97 -1.15 21.41 5.92
CA ALA A 97 -1.71 20.90 7.18
C ALA A 97 -3.23 21.08 7.24
N GLN A 98 -3.73 22.27 6.90
CA GLN A 98 -5.16 22.57 6.85
C GLN A 98 -5.89 21.72 5.81
N GLY A 99 -5.27 21.55 4.63
CA GLY A 99 -5.78 20.71 3.56
C GLY A 99 -5.98 19.27 4.01
N ILE A 100 -4.97 18.67 4.66
CA ILE A 100 -5.05 17.33 5.25
C ILE A 100 -6.13 17.26 6.34
N ARG A 101 -6.13 18.20 7.29
CA ARG A 101 -7.13 18.24 8.38
C ARG A 101 -8.56 18.24 7.85
N SER A 102 -8.83 19.05 6.83
CA SER A 102 -10.17 19.15 6.24
C SER A 102 -10.65 17.85 5.57
N LYS A 103 -9.72 17.02 5.08
CA LYS A 103 -10.00 15.77 4.35
C LYS A 103 -9.86 14.52 5.23
N TRP A 104 -9.27 14.64 6.41
CA TRP A 104 -8.92 13.51 7.28
C TRP A 104 -10.12 12.64 7.69
N ASN A 105 -11.26 13.27 7.95
CA ASN A 105 -12.48 12.54 8.28
C ASN A 105 -12.97 11.67 7.12
N ALA A 106 -12.95 12.18 5.88
CA ALA A 106 -13.31 11.40 4.69
C ALA A 106 -12.35 10.22 4.49
N PHE A 107 -11.05 10.47 4.65
CA PHE A 107 -10.02 9.43 4.56
C PHE A 107 -10.25 8.30 5.58
N THR A 108 -10.44 8.64 6.85
CA THR A 108 -10.63 7.65 7.94
C THR A 108 -11.93 6.86 7.80
N VAL A 109 -13.02 7.49 7.33
CA VAL A 109 -14.28 6.80 7.02
C VAL A 109 -14.09 5.78 5.88
N CYS A 110 -13.38 6.15 4.81
CA CYS A 110 -13.04 5.21 3.75
C CYS A 110 -12.20 4.04 4.27
N VAL A 111 -11.15 4.32 5.07
CA VAL A 111 -10.29 3.28 5.65
C VAL A 111 -11.11 2.30 6.50
N GLY A 112 -12.00 2.79 7.36
CA GLY A 112 -12.88 1.94 8.16
C GLY A 112 -13.78 1.05 7.31
N ARG A 113 -14.36 1.60 6.24
CA ARG A 113 -15.23 0.86 5.30
C ARG A 113 -14.46 -0.21 4.51
N GLU A 114 -13.26 0.10 4.03
CA GLU A 114 -12.42 -0.87 3.31
C GLU A 114 -11.87 -1.94 4.26
N ALA A 115 -11.42 -1.57 5.46
CA ALA A 115 -10.93 -2.51 6.47
C ALA A 115 -12.03 -3.50 6.91
N ALA A 116 -13.28 -3.06 7.02
CA ALA A 116 -14.41 -3.93 7.33
C ALA A 116 -14.65 -5.04 6.29
N LYS A 117 -14.15 -4.89 5.06
CA LYS A 117 -14.23 -5.94 4.03
C LYS A 117 -13.21 -7.06 4.25
N LEU A 118 -12.19 -6.81 5.06
CA LEU A 118 -11.10 -7.75 5.34
C LEU A 118 -11.38 -8.63 6.56
N VAL A 119 -12.38 -8.29 7.36
CA VAL A 119 -12.81 -9.09 8.52
C VAL A 119 -13.78 -10.17 8.04
N PRO A 120 -13.47 -11.48 8.23
CA PRO A 120 -14.41 -12.55 7.93
C PRO A 120 -15.70 -12.36 8.74
N ARG A 121 -16.86 -12.46 8.09
CA ARG A 121 -18.14 -12.45 8.80
C ARG A 121 -18.45 -13.86 9.33
N PRO A 122 -19.02 -13.98 10.54
CA PRO A 122 -19.45 -15.27 11.10
C PRO A 122 -20.61 -15.88 10.31
#